data_AF-A0A7W9E740-F1
#
_entry.id   AF-A0A7W9E740-F1
#
_cell.length_a   1.000
_cell.length_b   1.000
_cell.length_c   1.000
_cell.angle_alpha   90.00
_cell.angle_beta   90.00
_cell.angle_gamma   90.00
#
_symmetry.space_group_name_H-M   'P 1'
#
loop_
_entity.id
_entity.type
_entity.pdbx_description
1 polymer ?
#
loop_
_entity_poly.entity_id
_entity_poly.type
_entity_poly.pdbx_seq_one_letter_code
_entity_poly.pdbx_strand_id
1 'polypeptide(L)'
;MLARFVTATAVGLALVAAAGTASAQTRIAVGEQSGSTLNAQSPKLADGSSYECWVVETNGQPITIDLMSGFFDTFLVVGTGRDCGDNMTALAADDDSGDNTNARVSGTFNEPRLLIRANAFNAGEGGNYWVKVTAGVVESETAQGSMDALPVVENEWGTDPYVCAGAYRAMPELRQYLTRYGNVSSIDYAERNRRVSSRLSPAQEGSADFMSSAFVLSTLNGFIDDLPQQVSDYLTALADCDRANGFTPVTRFR
;
A
#
# COMPACT_ATOMS: atom_id res chain seq x y z
N MET A 1 56.13 59.02 7.44
CA MET A 1 55.70 57.91 6.57
C MET A 1 55.99 56.60 7.29
N LEU A 2 55.11 55.60 7.08
CA LEU A 2 55.13 54.20 7.56
C LEU A 2 54.29 53.92 8.82
N ALA A 3 53.04 53.56 8.55
CA ALA A 3 52.04 53.06 9.48
C ALA A 3 52.33 51.61 9.89
N ARG A 4 52.08 51.28 11.15
CA ARG A 4 52.12 49.92 11.71
C ARG A 4 50.76 49.27 11.50
N PHE A 5 50.69 48.21 10.69
CA PHE A 5 49.50 47.37 10.58
C PHE A 5 49.61 46.17 11.53
N VAL A 6 48.60 46.02 12.38
CA VAL A 6 48.37 44.87 13.26
C VAL A 6 47.71 43.77 12.42
N THR A 7 48.36 42.62 12.28
CA THR A 7 47.75 41.43 11.67
C THR A 7 46.91 40.69 12.72
N ALA A 8 45.59 40.76 12.58
CA ALA A 8 44.67 39.90 13.30
C ALA A 8 44.55 38.55 12.58
N THR A 9 44.92 37.47 13.26
CA THR A 9 44.72 36.09 12.80
C THR A 9 43.27 35.70 13.05
N ALA A 10 42.48 35.54 11.99
CA ALA A 10 41.15 34.96 12.07
C ALA A 10 41.26 33.44 11.91
N VAL A 11 40.94 32.69 12.97
CA VAL A 11 40.74 31.24 12.91
C VAL A 11 39.32 31.00 12.39
N GLY A 12 39.19 30.59 11.14
CA GLY A 12 37.92 30.19 10.56
C GLY A 12 37.55 28.78 11.03
N LEU A 13 36.51 28.66 11.85
CA LEU A 13 35.86 27.38 12.15
C LEU A 13 35.09 26.93 10.91
N ALA A 14 35.58 25.90 10.21
CA ALA A 14 34.84 25.26 9.14
C ALA A 14 33.79 24.33 9.76
N LEU A 15 32.52 24.75 9.73
CA LEU A 15 31.38 23.87 9.97
C LEU A 15 31.28 22.88 8.80
N VAL A 16 31.72 21.65 9.02
CA VAL A 16 31.43 20.55 8.09
C VAL A 16 29.98 20.17 8.31
N ALA A 17 29.08 20.69 7.46
CA ALA A 17 27.75 20.15 7.34
C ALA A 17 27.89 18.71 6.85
N ALA A 18 27.43 17.74 7.64
CA ALA A 18 27.24 16.37 7.19
C ALA A 18 26.14 16.39 6.13
N ALA A 19 26.51 16.58 4.87
CA ALA A 19 25.64 16.27 3.76
C ALA A 19 25.49 14.75 3.77
N GLY A 20 24.32 14.27 4.22
CA GLY A 20 23.95 12.87 3.99
C GLY A 20 24.16 12.56 2.52
N THR A 21 24.86 11.47 2.21
CA THR A 21 25.02 11.01 0.84
C THR A 21 23.64 10.74 0.29
N ALA A 22 23.12 11.65 -0.54
CA ALA A 22 21.92 11.39 -1.31
C ALA A 22 22.17 10.10 -2.10
N SER A 23 21.29 9.11 -1.92
CA SER A 23 21.35 7.87 -2.70
C SER A 23 21.38 8.24 -4.19
N ALA A 24 22.33 7.68 -4.93
CA ALA A 24 22.40 7.90 -6.36
C ALA A 24 21.10 7.40 -6.98
N GLN A 25 20.35 8.31 -7.60
CA GLN A 25 19.09 8.01 -8.27
C GLN A 25 19.36 7.39 -9.63
N THR A 26 18.93 6.15 -9.82
CA THR A 26 19.01 5.45 -11.11
C THR A 26 17.69 5.62 -11.85
N ARG A 27 17.73 6.04 -13.12
CA ARG A 27 16.50 6.13 -13.92
C ARG A 27 16.08 4.76 -14.42
N ILE A 28 14.77 4.52 -14.49
CA ILE A 28 14.16 3.40 -15.18
C ILE A 28 12.92 3.90 -15.94
N ALA A 29 12.73 3.45 -17.17
CA ALA A 29 11.58 3.80 -17.99
C ALA A 29 10.42 2.80 -17.82
N VAL A 30 9.21 3.25 -18.11
CA VAL A 30 8.06 2.34 -18.27
C VAL A 30 8.32 1.41 -19.46
N GLY A 31 8.19 0.10 -19.25
CA GLY A 31 8.55 -0.95 -20.21
C GLY A 31 9.97 -1.50 -20.02
N GLU A 32 10.73 -1.01 -19.05
CA GLU A 32 12.11 -1.42 -18.80
C GLU A 32 12.21 -2.38 -17.62
N GLN A 33 13.24 -3.24 -17.68
CA GLN A 33 13.72 -4.03 -16.55
C GLN A 33 15.21 -3.77 -16.39
N SER A 34 15.65 -3.51 -15.16
CA SER A 34 17.06 -3.30 -14.83
C SER A 34 17.45 -4.04 -13.56
N GLY A 35 18.67 -4.57 -13.54
CA GLY A 35 19.25 -5.26 -12.37
C GLY A 35 20.20 -4.37 -11.59
N SER A 36 20.33 -4.62 -10.29
CA SER A 36 21.35 -4.03 -9.42
C SER A 36 21.62 -4.93 -8.21
N THR A 37 22.40 -4.46 -7.25
CA THR A 37 22.83 -5.24 -6.08
C THR A 37 22.79 -4.39 -4.81
N LEU A 38 22.01 -4.81 -3.82
CA LEU A 38 22.12 -4.28 -2.46
C LEU A 38 23.35 -4.89 -1.79
N ASN A 39 24.32 -4.05 -1.42
CA ASN A 39 25.57 -4.49 -0.80
C ASN A 39 25.95 -3.58 0.39
N ALA A 40 27.12 -3.81 0.97
CA ALA A 40 27.58 -3.08 2.16
C ALA A 40 27.77 -1.56 1.93
N GLN A 41 27.85 -1.13 0.67
CA GLN A 41 28.00 0.26 0.27
C GLN A 41 26.65 0.93 -0.05
N SER A 42 25.58 0.16 -0.19
CA SER A 42 24.23 0.70 -0.36
C SER A 42 23.86 1.53 0.87
N PRO A 43 23.16 2.67 0.69
CA PRO A 43 22.67 3.45 1.81
C PRO A 43 21.70 2.63 2.67
N LYS A 44 21.62 3.00 3.94
CA LYS A 44 20.76 2.35 4.92
C LYS A 44 19.69 3.30 5.42
N LEU A 45 18.50 2.77 5.68
CA LEU A 45 17.46 3.47 6.42
C LEU A 45 17.79 3.47 7.92
N ALA A 46 17.01 4.19 8.72
CA ALA A 46 17.19 4.27 10.16
C ALA A 46 17.09 2.90 10.87
N ASP A 47 16.34 1.95 10.29
CA ASP A 47 16.21 0.57 10.76
C ASP A 47 17.40 -0.34 10.38
N GLY A 48 18.34 0.15 9.56
CA GLY A 48 19.53 -0.57 9.12
C GLY A 48 19.34 -1.43 7.85
N SER A 49 18.13 -1.46 7.28
CA SER A 49 17.86 -2.08 5.98
C SER A 49 18.59 -1.34 4.86
N SER A 50 19.13 -2.10 3.91
CA SER A 50 19.86 -1.55 2.77
C SER A 50 18.87 -1.21 1.66
N TYR A 51 19.06 -0.09 0.97
CA TYR A 51 18.21 0.30 -0.15
C TYR A 51 18.97 0.93 -1.32
N GLU A 52 18.33 0.95 -2.48
CA GLU A 52 18.72 1.77 -3.62
C GLU A 52 17.52 2.57 -4.13
N CYS A 53 17.82 3.68 -4.83
CA CYS A 53 16.80 4.63 -5.25
C CYS A 53 16.69 4.65 -6.76
N TRP A 54 15.51 4.32 -7.27
CA TRP A 54 15.17 4.44 -8.68
C TRP A 54 14.19 5.58 -8.91
N VAL A 55 14.17 6.09 -10.15
CA VAL A 55 13.28 7.15 -10.59
C VAL A 55 12.62 6.76 -11.88
N VAL A 56 11.29 6.80 -11.90
CA VAL A 56 10.49 6.64 -13.11
C VAL A 56 9.69 7.91 -13.35
N GLU A 57 9.68 8.35 -14.61
CA GLU A 57 8.78 9.42 -15.06
C GLU A 57 7.48 8.77 -15.56
N THR A 58 6.34 9.32 -15.16
CA THR A 58 5.01 8.83 -15.54
C THR A 58 4.22 9.95 -16.21
N ASN A 59 3.28 9.58 -17.08
CA ASN A 59 2.32 10.52 -17.66
C ASN A 59 0.91 10.33 -17.05
N GLY A 60 0.84 9.79 -15.82
CA GLY A 60 -0.44 9.47 -15.17
C GLY A 60 -1.11 8.20 -15.69
N GLN A 61 -0.43 7.38 -16.49
CA GLN A 61 -0.92 6.06 -16.87
C GLN A 61 -0.72 5.04 -15.73
N PRO A 62 -1.55 3.99 -15.64
CA PRO A 62 -1.28 2.88 -14.73
C PRO A 62 0.07 2.23 -15.04
N ILE A 63 0.78 1.86 -13.99
CA ILE A 63 2.04 1.12 -14.05
C ILE A 63 2.06 0.01 -13.01
N THR A 64 2.82 -1.05 -13.30
CA THR A 64 3.19 -2.07 -12.33
C THR A 64 4.69 -2.05 -12.16
N ILE A 65 5.13 -1.99 -10.91
CA ILE A 65 6.53 -1.98 -10.49
C ILE A 65 6.76 -3.30 -9.73
N ASP A 66 7.58 -4.17 -10.31
CA ASP A 66 8.03 -5.39 -9.67
C ASP A 66 9.43 -5.18 -9.09
N LEU A 67 9.64 -5.62 -7.86
CA LEU A 67 10.95 -5.75 -7.24
C LEU A 67 11.17 -7.22 -6.90
N MET A 68 12.20 -7.82 -7.51
CA MET A 68 12.39 -9.26 -7.39
C MET A 68 13.83 -9.62 -7.02
N SER A 69 13.96 -10.51 -6.05
CA SER A 69 15.23 -11.01 -5.53
C SER A 69 15.10 -12.48 -5.14
N GLY A 70 16.13 -13.26 -5.46
CA GLY A 70 16.31 -14.62 -4.92
C GLY A 70 17.24 -14.67 -3.70
N PHE A 71 17.70 -13.51 -3.22
CA PHE A 71 18.77 -13.41 -2.22
C PHE A 71 18.33 -12.78 -0.90
N PHE A 72 17.23 -12.03 -0.91
CA PHE A 72 16.69 -11.34 0.24
C PHE A 72 15.18 -11.15 0.07
N ASP A 73 14.50 -10.95 1.19
CA ASP A 73 13.09 -10.60 1.22
C ASP A 73 12.91 -9.14 0.80
N THR A 74 12.17 -8.88 -0.26
CA THR A 74 12.11 -7.54 -0.86
C THR A 74 11.07 -6.67 -0.15
N PHE A 75 11.36 -5.39 0.00
CA PHE A 75 10.37 -4.38 0.36
C PHE A 75 10.45 -3.24 -0.65
N LEU A 76 9.31 -2.95 -1.26
CA LEU A 76 9.16 -1.98 -2.33
C LEU A 76 8.38 -0.80 -1.79
N VAL A 77 8.92 0.42 -1.92
CA VAL A 77 8.17 1.65 -1.61
C VAL A 77 8.17 2.56 -2.83
N VAL A 78 6.99 3.01 -3.23
CA VAL A 78 6.79 4.00 -4.30
C VAL A 78 6.32 5.30 -3.69
N GLY A 79 6.90 6.42 -4.09
CA GLY A 79 6.60 7.69 -3.45
C GLY A 79 7.23 8.90 -4.11
N THR A 80 7.27 10.00 -3.35
CA THR A 80 7.86 11.27 -3.78
C THR A 80 8.86 11.78 -2.76
N GLY A 81 9.66 12.76 -3.18
CA GLY A 81 10.62 13.42 -2.32
C GLY A 81 11.89 13.81 -3.07
N ARG A 82 12.91 14.16 -2.28
CA ARG A 82 14.24 14.48 -2.80
C ARG A 82 15.06 13.22 -3.07
N ASP A 83 14.93 12.21 -2.21
CA ASP A 83 15.62 10.92 -2.24
C ASP A 83 14.73 9.81 -1.66
N CYS A 84 15.21 8.56 -1.73
CA CYS A 84 14.51 7.39 -1.19
C CYS A 84 14.88 7.08 0.27
N GLY A 85 15.43 8.04 1.03
CA GLY A 85 15.75 7.83 2.45
C GLY A 85 14.51 7.85 3.34
N ASP A 86 14.73 7.96 4.66
CA ASP A 86 13.65 7.96 5.67
C ASP A 86 12.63 9.10 5.49
N ASN A 87 13.00 10.18 4.81
CA ASN A 87 12.12 11.34 4.55
C ASN A 87 11.30 11.22 3.26
N MET A 88 11.36 10.08 2.57
CA MET A 88 10.53 9.81 1.39
C MET A 88 9.05 9.82 1.79
N THR A 89 8.22 10.55 1.03
CA THR A 89 6.77 10.51 1.19
C THR A 89 6.23 9.30 0.43
N ALA A 90 5.89 8.23 1.14
CA ALA A 90 5.34 7.02 0.55
C ALA A 90 3.93 7.26 -0.01
N LEU A 91 3.69 6.76 -1.22
CA LEU A 91 2.37 6.70 -1.87
C LEU A 91 1.81 5.27 -1.87
N ALA A 92 2.69 4.27 -1.99
CA ALA A 92 2.36 2.86 -1.91
C ALA A 92 3.59 2.06 -1.41
N ALA A 93 3.36 0.91 -0.80
CA ALA A 93 4.40 0.00 -0.37
C ALA A 93 3.89 -1.45 -0.40
N ASP A 94 4.80 -2.40 -0.58
CA ASP A 94 4.51 -3.83 -0.67
C ASP A 94 5.79 -4.66 -0.38
N ASP A 95 5.66 -5.85 0.21
CA ASP A 95 6.74 -6.80 0.51
C ASP A 95 6.59 -8.14 -0.22
N ASP A 96 5.39 -8.66 -0.40
CA ASP A 96 5.16 -10.08 -0.73
C ASP A 96 4.04 -10.35 -1.75
N SER A 97 3.48 -9.32 -2.40
CA SER A 97 2.46 -9.52 -3.44
C SER A 97 3.02 -9.92 -4.81
N GLY A 98 4.34 -10.15 -4.91
CA GLY A 98 5.00 -10.86 -6.00
C GLY A 98 5.33 -12.30 -5.62
N ASP A 99 5.44 -13.20 -6.60
CA ASP A 99 5.70 -14.63 -6.34
C ASP A 99 6.83 -14.88 -5.31
N ASN A 100 6.54 -15.53 -4.17
CA ASN A 100 7.45 -15.75 -3.02
C ASN A 100 7.66 -14.51 -2.13
N THR A 101 8.91 -14.11 -1.87
CA THR A 101 9.29 -12.95 -1.04
C THR A 101 9.62 -11.74 -1.93
N ASN A 102 8.86 -11.61 -3.02
CA ASN A 102 9.04 -10.57 -4.02
C ASN A 102 7.90 -9.55 -3.85
N ALA A 103 8.18 -8.28 -4.14
CA ALA A 103 7.22 -7.20 -3.95
C ALA A 103 6.71 -6.66 -5.28
N ARG A 104 5.43 -6.28 -5.30
CA ARG A 104 4.77 -5.66 -6.46
C ARG A 104 3.91 -4.50 -6.03
N VAL A 105 4.07 -3.37 -6.71
CA VAL A 105 3.16 -2.22 -6.60
C VAL A 105 2.53 -1.96 -7.95
N SER A 106 1.20 -2.06 -8.04
CA SER A 106 0.42 -1.68 -9.23
C SER A 106 -0.48 -0.50 -8.91
N GLY A 107 -0.51 0.52 -9.77
CA GLY A 107 -1.36 1.68 -9.55
C GLY A 107 -1.28 2.75 -10.62
N THR A 108 -2.21 3.69 -10.53
CA THR A 108 -2.16 4.96 -11.28
C THR A 108 -1.70 6.05 -10.33
N PHE A 109 -0.59 6.70 -10.68
CA PHE A 109 0.01 7.77 -9.87
C PHE A 109 -0.19 9.11 -10.57
N ASN A 110 -0.61 10.13 -9.85
CA ASN A 110 -0.84 11.47 -10.43
C ASN A 110 0.45 12.26 -10.58
N GLU A 111 1.51 11.79 -9.91
CA GLU A 111 2.82 12.40 -9.88
C GLU A 111 3.60 12.10 -11.17
N PRO A 112 4.11 13.13 -11.85
CA PRO A 112 4.85 12.93 -13.10
C PRO A 112 6.22 12.27 -12.87
N ARG A 113 6.72 12.28 -11.63
CA ARG A 113 8.00 11.70 -11.24
C ARG A 113 7.83 10.93 -9.93
N LEU A 114 8.11 9.64 -9.98
CA LEU A 114 8.08 8.76 -8.81
C LEU A 114 9.49 8.35 -8.41
N LEU A 115 9.68 8.23 -7.11
CA LEU A 115 10.80 7.54 -6.50
C LEU A 115 10.37 6.10 -6.20
N ILE A 116 11.25 5.15 -6.50
CA ILE A 116 11.08 3.74 -6.18
C ILE A 116 12.23 3.35 -5.26
N ARG A 117 11.92 3.02 -4.02
CA ARG A 117 12.87 2.46 -3.07
C ARG A 117 12.86 0.96 -3.21
N ALA A 118 13.96 0.42 -3.71
CA ALA A 118 14.22 -1.01 -3.68
C ALA A 118 15.00 -1.31 -2.40
N ASN A 119 14.37 -1.91 -1.38
CA ASN A 119 15.06 -2.27 -0.15
C ASN A 119 14.90 -3.75 0.21
N ALA A 120 15.81 -4.22 1.05
CA ALA A 120 15.64 -5.49 1.74
C ALA A 120 14.75 -5.28 2.97
N PHE A 121 13.85 -6.21 3.26
CA PHE A 121 12.93 -6.11 4.39
C PHE A 121 13.68 -6.06 5.73
N ASN A 122 14.72 -6.90 5.90
CA ASN A 122 15.50 -6.93 7.15
C ASN A 122 16.83 -6.17 7.07
N ALA A 123 17.29 -5.71 8.23
CA ALA A 123 18.61 -5.12 8.40
C ALA A 123 19.74 -6.12 8.09
N GLY A 124 20.71 -5.68 7.29
CA GLY A 124 21.89 -6.48 6.96
C GLY A 124 21.69 -7.47 5.81
N GLU A 125 20.48 -7.62 5.28
CA GLU A 125 20.22 -8.37 4.06
C GLU A 125 20.62 -7.57 2.81
N GLY A 126 20.86 -8.30 1.73
CA GLY A 126 21.25 -7.75 0.44
C GLY A 126 21.65 -8.84 -0.55
N GLY A 127 21.75 -8.45 -1.81
CA GLY A 127 22.05 -9.35 -2.91
C GLY A 127 21.59 -8.76 -4.23
N ASN A 128 21.68 -9.57 -5.28
CA ASN A 128 21.24 -9.16 -6.61
C ASN A 128 19.72 -9.11 -6.67
N TYR A 129 19.19 -8.08 -7.30
CA TYR A 129 17.77 -7.91 -7.55
C TYR A 129 17.55 -7.31 -8.93
N TRP A 130 16.30 -7.30 -9.37
CA TRP A 130 15.89 -6.50 -10.51
C TRP A 130 14.61 -5.73 -10.21
N VAL A 131 14.52 -4.55 -10.80
CA VAL A 131 13.30 -3.73 -10.85
C VAL A 131 12.79 -3.78 -12.28
N LYS A 132 11.49 -3.98 -12.41
CA LYS A 132 10.80 -3.89 -13.70
C LYS A 132 9.65 -2.93 -13.56
N VAL A 133 9.56 -2.00 -14.51
CA VAL A 133 8.39 -1.16 -14.63
C VAL A 133 7.69 -1.55 -15.91
N THR A 134 6.45 -1.98 -15.82
CA THR A 134 5.60 -2.23 -16.98
C THR A 134 4.53 -1.17 -17.07
N ALA A 135 4.14 -0.86 -18.31
CA ALA A 135 2.87 -0.17 -18.50
C ALA A 135 1.80 -1.09 -17.93
N GLY A 136 1.06 -0.58 -16.95
CA GLY A 136 -0.21 -1.18 -16.61
C GLY A 136 -1.08 -1.08 -17.86
N VAL A 137 -1.92 -2.09 -18.07
CA VAL A 137 -3.06 -1.88 -18.96
C VAL A 137 -3.81 -0.65 -18.45
N VAL A 138 -4.26 0.25 -19.34
CA VAL A 138 -5.35 1.16 -19.00
C VAL A 138 -6.52 0.23 -18.73
N GLU A 139 -6.58 -0.23 -17.49
CA GLU A 139 -7.58 -1.17 -17.08
C GLU A 139 -8.87 -0.40 -17.22
N SER A 140 -9.62 -0.74 -18.26
CA SER A 140 -11.02 -0.36 -18.32
C SER A 140 -11.58 -0.74 -16.96
N GLU A 141 -12.05 0.27 -16.23
CA GLU A 141 -12.59 0.27 -14.85
C GLU A 141 -13.35 -1.02 -14.46
N THR A 142 -13.89 -1.71 -15.47
CA THR A 142 -14.49 -3.04 -15.47
C THR A 142 -13.70 -4.22 -14.89
N ALA A 143 -12.36 -4.28 -14.83
CA ALA A 143 -11.66 -5.57 -14.60
C ALA A 143 -10.91 -5.79 -13.27
N GLN A 144 -10.42 -4.78 -12.53
CA GLN A 144 -9.84 -4.99 -11.18
C GLN A 144 -10.53 -4.18 -10.07
N GLY A 145 -11.43 -3.28 -10.44
CA GLY A 145 -12.24 -2.50 -9.51
C GLY A 145 -13.63 -3.06 -9.30
N SER A 146 -14.24 -3.71 -10.29
CA SER A 146 -15.63 -4.17 -10.18
C SER A 146 -15.74 -5.41 -9.29
N MET A 147 -16.84 -5.50 -8.51
CA MET A 147 -17.18 -6.74 -7.79
C MET A 147 -17.48 -7.89 -8.78
N ASP A 148 -17.66 -7.60 -10.07
CA ASP A 148 -17.75 -8.60 -11.16
C ASP A 148 -16.43 -9.34 -11.41
N ALA A 149 -15.29 -8.71 -11.09
CA ALA A 149 -13.98 -9.34 -11.23
C ALA A 149 -13.67 -10.33 -10.10
N LEU A 150 -14.44 -10.26 -9.00
CA LEU A 150 -14.31 -11.18 -7.89
C LEU A 150 -15.04 -12.50 -8.19
N PRO A 151 -14.49 -13.65 -7.71
CA PRO A 151 -15.17 -14.92 -7.85
C PRO A 151 -16.58 -14.84 -7.28
N VAL A 152 -17.52 -15.57 -7.86
CA VAL A 152 -18.86 -15.72 -7.26
C VAL A 152 -18.74 -16.73 -6.13
N VAL A 153 -19.24 -16.37 -4.96
CA VAL A 153 -19.07 -17.14 -3.73
C VAL A 153 -20.43 -17.40 -3.11
N GLU A 154 -20.62 -18.60 -2.56
CA GLU A 154 -21.70 -18.84 -1.62
C GLU A 154 -21.23 -18.37 -0.25
N ASN A 155 -21.84 -17.30 0.25
CA ASN A 155 -21.46 -16.75 1.54
C ASN A 155 -21.83 -17.71 2.68
N GLU A 156 -20.85 -18.13 3.45
CA GLU A 156 -21.03 -18.98 4.64
C GLU A 156 -21.47 -18.18 5.88
N TRP A 157 -21.28 -16.85 5.87
CA TRP A 157 -21.70 -15.97 6.95
C TRP A 157 -23.22 -15.79 6.96
N GLY A 158 -23.87 -16.13 8.07
CA GLY A 158 -25.30 -15.87 8.26
C GLY A 158 -25.63 -14.37 8.34
N THR A 159 -26.92 -14.05 8.26
CA THR A 159 -27.41 -12.65 8.37
C THR A 159 -27.94 -12.31 9.76
N ASP A 160 -27.39 -12.94 10.80
CA ASP A 160 -27.76 -12.62 12.18
C ASP A 160 -27.44 -11.15 12.49
N PRO A 161 -28.20 -10.47 13.39
CA PRO A 161 -27.99 -9.06 13.68
C PRO A 161 -26.55 -8.70 14.10
N TYR A 162 -25.88 -9.56 14.88
CA TYR A 162 -24.50 -9.31 15.31
C TYR A 162 -23.48 -9.52 14.18
N VAL A 163 -23.73 -10.46 13.25
CA VAL A 163 -22.89 -10.62 12.05
C VAL A 163 -23.01 -9.38 11.17
N CYS A 164 -24.23 -8.91 10.91
CA CYS A 164 -24.43 -7.72 10.09
C CYS A 164 -23.89 -6.45 10.73
N ALA A 165 -24.06 -6.27 12.05
CA ALA A 165 -23.43 -5.18 12.77
C ALA A 165 -21.89 -5.25 12.67
N GLY A 166 -21.30 -6.43 12.84
CA GLY A 166 -19.87 -6.65 12.64
C GLY A 166 -19.40 -6.30 11.22
N ALA A 167 -20.14 -6.76 10.19
CA ALA A 167 -19.82 -6.46 8.81
C ALA A 167 -19.80 -4.95 8.53
N TYR A 168 -20.78 -4.20 9.04
CA TYR A 168 -20.80 -2.73 8.91
C TYR A 168 -19.73 -2.03 9.76
N ARG A 169 -19.39 -2.57 10.95
CA ARG A 169 -18.32 -2.04 11.82
C ARG A 169 -16.93 -2.22 11.24
N ALA A 170 -16.71 -3.22 10.38
CA ALA A 170 -15.44 -3.44 9.69
C ALA A 170 -15.17 -2.39 8.59
N MET A 171 -16.22 -1.76 8.04
CA MET A 171 -16.09 -0.87 6.89
C MET A 171 -15.17 0.35 7.09
N PRO A 172 -15.15 1.06 8.24
CA PRO A 172 -14.20 2.16 8.45
C PRO A 172 -12.73 1.78 8.20
N GLU A 173 -12.33 0.55 8.53
CA GLU A 173 -10.98 0.03 8.32
C GLU A 173 -10.76 -0.46 6.88
N LEU A 174 -11.76 -1.12 6.32
CA LEU A 174 -11.66 -1.74 4.99
C LEU A 174 -11.93 -0.76 3.84
N ARG A 175 -12.58 0.38 4.10
CA ARG A 175 -13.12 1.26 3.05
C ARG A 175 -12.07 1.70 2.05
N GLN A 176 -10.87 2.06 2.50
CA GLN A 176 -9.81 2.53 1.61
C GLN A 176 -9.45 1.50 0.53
N TYR A 177 -9.47 0.21 0.89
CA TYR A 177 -9.19 -0.90 -0.02
C TYR A 177 -10.40 -1.24 -0.89
N LEU A 178 -11.62 -1.11 -0.34
CA LEU A 178 -12.83 -1.54 -1.01
C LEU A 178 -13.50 -0.47 -1.88
N THR A 179 -13.03 0.78 -1.85
CA THR A 179 -13.65 1.89 -2.58
C THR A 179 -13.85 1.63 -4.07
N ARG A 180 -13.01 0.78 -4.68
CA ARG A 180 -13.09 0.40 -6.09
C ARG A 180 -14.29 -0.49 -6.42
N TYR A 181 -14.77 -1.30 -5.46
CA TYR A 181 -15.82 -2.28 -5.67
C TYR A 181 -17.21 -1.67 -5.65
N GLY A 182 -17.88 -1.75 -6.80
CA GLY A 182 -19.29 -1.38 -6.91
C GLY A 182 -19.60 0.03 -6.41
N ASN A 183 -20.70 0.14 -5.67
CA ASN A 183 -21.15 1.36 -5.03
C ASN A 183 -20.66 1.52 -3.57
N VAL A 184 -19.67 0.75 -3.10
CA VAL A 184 -19.18 0.76 -1.70
C VAL A 184 -18.90 2.18 -1.19
N SER A 185 -18.22 3.02 -1.99
CA SER A 185 -17.83 4.37 -1.58
C SER A 185 -19.00 5.33 -1.35
N SER A 186 -20.18 5.03 -1.89
CA SER A 186 -21.39 5.88 -1.80
C SER A 186 -22.29 5.54 -0.62
N ILE A 187 -21.99 4.46 0.09
CA ILE A 187 -22.84 3.90 1.14
C ILE A 187 -22.46 4.47 2.51
N ASP A 188 -23.47 4.88 3.29
CA ASP A 188 -23.32 5.22 4.70
C ASP A 188 -23.42 3.96 5.59
N TYR A 189 -22.29 3.28 5.78
CA TYR A 189 -22.22 2.11 6.66
C TYR A 189 -22.35 2.45 8.15
N ALA A 190 -22.09 3.69 8.56
CA ALA A 190 -22.26 4.11 9.94
C ALA A 190 -23.76 4.19 10.31
N GLU A 191 -24.60 4.71 9.42
CA GLU A 191 -26.06 4.64 9.56
C GLU A 191 -26.56 3.19 9.59
N ARG A 192 -26.08 2.33 8.67
CA ARG A 192 -26.45 0.91 8.65
C ARG A 192 -26.10 0.21 9.97
N ASN A 193 -24.88 0.43 10.46
CA ASN A 193 -24.43 -0.09 11.75
C ASN A 193 -25.32 0.42 12.90
N ARG A 194 -25.63 1.71 12.97
CA ARG A 194 -26.49 2.26 14.02
C ARG A 194 -27.87 1.60 14.04
N ARG A 195 -28.50 1.42 12.87
CA ARG A 195 -29.85 0.83 12.74
C ARG A 195 -29.90 -0.65 13.09
N VAL A 196 -28.84 -1.42 12.81
CA VAL A 196 -28.77 -2.84 13.17
C VAL A 196 -28.36 -3.01 14.64
N SER A 197 -27.36 -2.23 15.09
CA SER A 197 -26.86 -2.27 16.47
C SER A 197 -27.95 -1.92 17.50
N SER A 198 -28.90 -1.03 17.15
CA SER A 198 -30.01 -0.67 18.05
C SER A 198 -30.94 -1.84 18.42
N ARG A 199 -30.77 -3.01 17.79
CA ARG A 199 -31.57 -4.23 18.02
C ARG A 199 -30.78 -5.31 18.75
N LEU A 200 -29.50 -5.08 19.04
CA LEU A 200 -28.64 -6.05 19.71
C LEU A 200 -28.92 -6.08 21.21
N SER A 201 -28.87 -7.28 21.78
CA SER A 201 -28.74 -7.44 23.22
C SER A 201 -27.30 -7.14 23.67
N PRO A 202 -27.06 -6.86 24.96
CA PRO A 202 -25.71 -6.63 25.48
C PRO A 202 -24.71 -7.76 25.20
N ALA A 203 -25.16 -9.02 25.17
CA ALA A 203 -24.30 -10.16 24.84
C ALA A 203 -23.92 -10.20 23.34
N GLN A 204 -24.80 -9.69 22.47
CA GLN A 204 -24.58 -9.64 21.03
C GLN A 204 -23.68 -8.48 20.61
N GLU A 205 -23.58 -7.42 21.41
CA GLU A 205 -22.65 -6.30 21.15
C GLU A 205 -21.19 -6.78 21.07
N GLY A 206 -20.74 -7.56 22.06
CA GLY A 206 -19.38 -8.14 22.02
C GLY A 206 -19.19 -9.14 20.87
N SER A 207 -20.26 -9.83 20.47
CA SER A 207 -20.21 -10.71 19.29
C SER A 207 -20.07 -9.93 17.99
N ALA A 208 -20.71 -8.76 17.89
CA ALA A 208 -20.58 -7.87 16.73
C ALA A 208 -19.17 -7.29 16.62
N ASP A 209 -18.54 -6.93 17.75
CA ASP A 209 -17.15 -6.47 17.76
C ASP A 209 -16.17 -7.57 17.32
N PHE A 210 -16.36 -8.80 17.84
CA PHE A 210 -15.59 -9.95 17.38
C PHE A 210 -15.75 -10.20 15.88
N MET A 211 -16.98 -10.16 15.37
CA MET A 211 -17.28 -10.32 13.95
C MET A 211 -16.64 -9.23 13.10
N SER A 212 -16.62 -7.98 13.59
CA SER A 212 -15.93 -6.87 12.91
C SER A 212 -14.45 -7.18 12.71
N SER A 213 -13.76 -7.60 13.77
CA SER A 213 -12.34 -7.96 13.69
C SER A 213 -12.09 -9.15 12.76
N ALA A 214 -12.97 -10.16 12.77
CA ALA A 214 -12.87 -11.31 11.88
C ALA A 214 -12.99 -10.91 10.39
N PHE A 215 -13.94 -10.04 10.07
CA PHE A 215 -14.10 -9.52 8.70
C PHE A 215 -12.92 -8.67 8.26
N VAL A 216 -12.40 -7.80 9.14
CA VAL A 216 -11.19 -7.00 8.84
C VAL A 216 -10.03 -7.92 8.52
N LEU A 217 -9.74 -8.88 9.41
CA LEU A 217 -8.60 -9.77 9.27
C LEU A 217 -8.68 -10.58 7.96
N SER A 218 -9.81 -11.23 7.70
CA SER A 218 -9.96 -12.04 6.48
C SER A 218 -9.89 -11.17 5.21
N THR A 219 -10.57 -10.02 5.19
CA THR A 219 -10.57 -9.18 3.99
C THR A 219 -9.19 -8.60 3.69
N LEU A 220 -8.45 -8.16 4.73
CA LEU A 220 -7.09 -7.66 4.57
C LEU A 220 -6.13 -8.77 4.14
N ASN A 221 -6.25 -9.98 4.68
CA ASN A 221 -5.50 -11.14 4.21
C ASN A 221 -5.78 -11.44 2.73
N GLY A 222 -6.99 -11.15 2.24
CA GLY A 222 -7.31 -11.20 0.81
C GLY A 222 -6.52 -10.24 -0.06
N PHE A 223 -6.10 -9.09 0.49
CA PHE A 223 -5.27 -8.12 -0.22
C PHE A 223 -3.77 -8.37 -0.06
N ILE A 224 -3.34 -8.84 1.11
CA ILE A 224 -1.93 -9.14 1.40
C ILE A 224 -1.51 -10.39 0.64
N ASP A 225 -2.30 -11.47 0.71
CA ASP A 225 -1.93 -12.77 0.15
C ASP A 225 -2.49 -13.02 -1.28
N ASP A 226 -3.02 -11.98 -1.95
CA ASP A 226 -3.73 -12.09 -3.25
C ASP A 226 -4.79 -13.21 -3.28
N LEU A 227 -5.65 -13.24 -2.24
CA LEU A 227 -6.76 -14.19 -2.11
C LEU A 227 -8.10 -13.48 -2.39
N PRO A 228 -8.46 -13.24 -3.68
CA PRO A 228 -9.64 -12.46 -4.07
C PRO A 228 -10.97 -13.08 -3.59
N GLN A 229 -10.96 -14.37 -3.28
CA GLN A 229 -12.07 -15.07 -2.66
C GLN A 229 -12.49 -14.42 -1.33
N GLN A 230 -11.53 -14.07 -0.46
CA GLN A 230 -11.83 -13.49 0.86
C GLN A 230 -12.47 -12.11 0.76
N VAL A 231 -12.02 -11.31 -0.21
CA VAL A 231 -12.64 -10.01 -0.54
C VAL A 231 -14.07 -10.20 -1.04
N SER A 232 -14.29 -11.20 -1.89
CA SER A 232 -15.61 -11.55 -2.40
C SER A 232 -16.55 -12.03 -1.30
N ASP A 233 -16.06 -12.85 -0.37
CA ASP A 233 -16.83 -13.35 0.77
C ASP A 233 -17.35 -12.20 1.63
N TYR A 234 -16.49 -11.23 1.95
CA TYR A 234 -16.90 -10.06 2.74
C TYR A 234 -17.92 -9.18 2.02
N LEU A 235 -17.68 -8.85 0.75
CA LEU A 235 -18.60 -8.02 -0.03
C LEU A 235 -19.95 -8.72 -0.26
N THR A 236 -19.95 -10.05 -0.39
CA THR A 236 -21.17 -10.84 -0.47
C THR A 236 -21.92 -10.84 0.86
N ALA A 237 -21.22 -11.00 1.99
CA ALA A 237 -21.81 -10.89 3.33
C ALA A 237 -22.44 -9.51 3.58
N LEU A 238 -21.78 -8.43 3.15
CA LEU A 238 -22.36 -7.09 3.18
C LEU A 238 -23.65 -6.99 2.36
N ALA A 239 -23.64 -7.50 1.13
CA ALA A 239 -24.82 -7.48 0.25
C ALA A 239 -25.99 -8.28 0.84
N ASP A 240 -25.71 -9.43 1.46
CA ASP A 240 -26.71 -10.27 2.14
C ASP A 240 -27.29 -9.55 3.37
N CYS A 241 -26.44 -8.95 4.19
CA CYS A 241 -26.84 -8.18 5.36
C CYS A 241 -27.66 -6.94 5.00
N ASP A 242 -27.33 -6.27 3.90
CA ASP A 242 -28.10 -5.16 3.38
C ASP A 242 -29.51 -5.61 2.99
N ARG A 243 -29.61 -6.70 2.21
CA ARG A 243 -30.89 -7.29 1.81
C ARG A 243 -31.71 -7.71 3.03
N ALA A 244 -31.10 -8.38 4.00
CA ALA A 244 -31.77 -8.81 5.22
C ALA A 244 -32.30 -7.65 6.08
N ASN A 245 -31.66 -6.48 6.01
CA ASN A 245 -32.06 -5.29 6.79
C ASN A 245 -32.81 -4.23 5.97
N GLY A 246 -33.19 -4.56 4.73
CA GLY A 246 -33.95 -3.68 3.83
C GLY A 246 -33.18 -2.46 3.36
N PHE A 247 -31.86 -2.55 3.25
CA PHE A 247 -31.02 -1.55 2.60
C PHE A 247 -30.81 -1.91 1.13
N THR A 248 -30.48 -0.90 0.32
CA THR A 248 -29.95 -1.14 -1.03
C THR A 248 -28.58 -1.81 -0.90
N PRO A 249 -28.40 -3.03 -1.44
CA PRO A 249 -27.16 -3.76 -1.27
C PRO A 249 -25.99 -3.11 -1.98
N VAL A 250 -24.77 -3.46 -1.56
CA VAL A 250 -23.60 -3.28 -2.42
C VAL A 250 -23.82 -4.02 -3.75
N THR A 251 -23.56 -3.34 -4.87
CA THR A 251 -23.81 -3.84 -6.23
C THR A 251 -22.51 -4.16 -6.94
N ARG A 252 -22.57 -5.02 -7.97
CA ARG A 252 -21.35 -5.33 -8.73
C ARG A 252 -20.91 -4.22 -9.67
N PHE A 253 -21.86 -3.46 -10.18
CA PHE A 253 -21.62 -2.40 -11.16
C PHE A 253 -21.39 -1.02 -10.52
N ARG A 254 -20.61 -0.18 -11.21
CA ARG A 254 -20.68 1.28 -11.17
C ARG A 254 -21.38 1.79 -12.43
#